data_AF-A0A8X6VTR8-F1
#
_entry.id   AF-A0A8X6VTR8-F1
#
_cell.length_a   1.000
_cell.length_b   1.000
_cell.length_c   1.000
_cell.angle_alpha   90.00
_cell.angle_beta   90.00
_cell.angle_gamma   90.00
#
_symmetry.space_group_name_H-M   'P 1'
#
loop_
_entity.id
_entity.type
_entity.pdbx_description
1 polymer ?
#
loop_
_entity_poly.entity_id
_entity_poly.type
_entity_poly.pdbx_seq_one_letter_code
_entity_poly.pdbx_strand_id
1 'polypeptide(L)'
;MMGAGWSARRVARQLDRSDCVERRCWDQWIREKSFTRKPGSGRLRQTSRREDRHIVRNARVQPIASLAAIQAQVASSLGAHVSSGTIRRRLA
;
A
#
# COMPACT_ATOMS: atom_id res chain seq x y z
N MET A 1 1.31 -20.74 24.64
CA MET A 1 0.93 -19.99 25.85
C MET A 1 1.37 -18.55 25.61
N MET A 2 0.47 -17.58 25.75
CA MET A 2 0.80 -16.15 25.53
C MET A 2 1.38 -15.54 26.81
N GLY A 3 1.85 -14.29 26.74
CA GLY A 3 2.68 -13.65 27.79
C GLY A 3 2.11 -13.67 29.22
N ALA A 4 0.79 -13.82 29.39
CA ALA A 4 0.10 -13.91 30.69
C ALA A 4 -0.37 -15.33 31.06
N GLY A 5 0.16 -16.38 30.41
CA GLY A 5 -0.29 -17.76 30.64
C GLY A 5 -1.62 -18.13 29.97
N TRP A 6 -2.19 -17.21 29.18
CA TRP A 6 -3.47 -17.44 28.54
C TRP A 6 -3.34 -18.30 27.28
N SER A 7 -4.38 -19.10 27.00
CA SER A 7 -4.52 -19.81 25.73
C SER A 7 -5.04 -18.86 24.65
N ALA A 8 -4.59 -19.07 23.40
CA ALA A 8 -5.07 -18.28 22.26
C ALA A 8 -6.60 -18.32 22.13
N ARG A 9 -7.21 -19.49 22.41
CA ARG A 9 -8.67 -19.67 22.38
C ARG A 9 -9.40 -18.81 23.39
N ARG A 10 -8.85 -18.64 24.61
CA ARG A 10 -9.46 -17.80 25.65
C ARG A 10 -9.48 -16.34 25.20
N VAL A 11 -8.36 -15.85 24.68
CA VAL A 11 -8.24 -14.45 24.23
C VAL A 11 -9.08 -14.20 23.00
N ALA A 12 -9.06 -15.12 22.03
CA ALA A 12 -9.89 -15.05 20.84
C ALA A 12 -11.38 -14.90 21.18
N ARG A 13 -11.90 -15.68 22.14
CA ARG A 13 -13.29 -15.53 22.62
C ARG A 13 -13.56 -14.19 23.29
N GLN A 14 -12.61 -13.69 24.08
CA GLN A 14 -12.76 -12.39 24.75
C GLN A 14 -12.76 -11.22 23.76
N LEU A 15 -12.09 -11.37 22.62
CA LEU A 15 -12.02 -10.37 21.55
C LEU A 15 -13.04 -10.58 20.43
N ASP A 16 -13.91 -11.58 20.54
CA ASP A 16 -14.82 -12.03 19.47
C ASP A 16 -14.11 -12.24 18.12
N ARG A 17 -12.96 -12.94 18.18
CA ARG A 17 -12.12 -13.32 17.03
C ARG A 17 -11.91 -14.82 16.99
N SER A 18 -11.39 -15.31 15.87
CA SER A 18 -11.01 -16.72 15.73
C SER A 18 -9.65 -17.00 16.38
N ASP A 19 -9.46 -18.23 16.89
CA ASP A 19 -8.19 -18.70 17.46
C ASP A 19 -7.03 -18.57 16.46
N CYS A 20 -7.31 -18.75 15.16
CA CYS A 20 -6.30 -18.63 14.12
C CYS A 20 -5.82 -17.18 13.90
N VAL A 21 -6.68 -16.18 14.10
CA VAL A 21 -6.28 -14.77 14.04
C VAL A 21 -5.38 -14.43 15.23
N GLU A 22 -5.75 -14.87 16.43
CA GLU A 22 -4.96 -14.60 17.63
C GLU A 22 -3.56 -15.24 17.55
N ARG A 23 -3.48 -16.51 17.12
CA ARG A 23 -2.19 -17.18 16.89
C ARG A 23 -1.34 -16.45 15.86
N ARG A 24 -1.93 -16.02 14.75
CA ARG A 24 -1.21 -15.29 13.69
C ARG A 24 -0.66 -13.95 14.20
N CYS A 25 -1.44 -13.21 14.98
CA CYS A 25 -1.01 -11.96 15.59
C CYS A 25 0.11 -12.21 16.61
N TRP A 26 -0.01 -13.24 17.43
CA TRP A 26 1.03 -13.62 18.39
C TRP A 26 2.34 -14.03 17.69
N ASP A 27 2.26 -14.85 16.63
CA ASP A 27 3.42 -15.25 15.84
C ASP A 27 4.11 -14.04 15.19
N GLN A 28 3.33 -13.08 14.68
CA GLN A 28 3.87 -11.83 14.15
C GLN A 28 4.59 -11.04 15.24
N TRP A 29 3.99 -10.91 16.42
CA TRP A 29 4.61 -10.22 17.54
C TRP A 29 5.92 -10.87 17.98
N ILE A 30 5.98 -12.21 18.09
CA ILE A 30 7.20 -12.91 18.48
C ILE A 30 8.32 -12.70 17.46
N ARG A 31 8.00 -12.75 16.16
CA ARG A 31 8.99 -12.64 15.07
C ARG A 31 9.45 -11.21 14.82
N GLU A 32 8.53 -10.25 14.82
CA GLU A 32 8.77 -8.90 14.30
C GLU A 32 8.68 -7.82 15.38
N LYS A 33 8.21 -8.16 16.59
CA LYS A 33 7.87 -7.20 17.65
C LYS A 33 6.94 -6.09 17.15
N SER A 34 6.08 -6.45 16.20
CA SER A 34 5.12 -5.55 15.55
C SER A 34 3.70 -6.08 15.73
N PHE A 35 2.79 -5.18 16.11
CA PHE A 35 1.34 -5.42 16.13
C PHE A 35 0.63 -4.79 14.92
N THR A 36 1.39 -4.16 14.02
CA THR A 36 0.82 -3.48 12.85
C THR A 36 0.58 -4.49 11.74
N ARG A 37 -0.52 -4.29 11.00
CA ARG A 37 -0.85 -5.13 9.84
C ARG A 37 0.28 -5.04 8.80
N LYS A 38 0.74 -6.19 8.32
CA LYS A 38 1.70 -6.23 7.20
C LYS A 38 1.13 -5.51 5.98
N PRO A 39 1.97 -4.80 5.21
CA PRO A 39 1.56 -4.31 3.90
C PRO A 39 1.11 -5.50 3.03
N GLY A 40 0.13 -5.27 2.16
CA GLY A 40 -0.32 -6.30 1.24
C GLY A 40 0.83 -6.80 0.36
N SER A 41 0.87 -8.10 0.10
CA SER A 41 1.89 -8.76 -0.75
C SER A 41 1.67 -8.54 -2.25
N GLY A 42 0.80 -7.60 -2.63
CA GLY A 42 0.52 -7.29 -4.02
C GLY A 42 1.72 -6.68 -4.74
N ARG A 43 1.61 -6.56 -6.06
CA ARG A 43 2.64 -5.93 -6.90
C ARG A 43 2.98 -4.54 -6.36
N LEU A 44 4.26 -4.31 -6.12
CA LEU A 44 4.77 -2.99 -5.71
C LEU A 44 4.34 -1.94 -6.74
N ARG A 45 3.96 -0.77 -6.24
CA ARG A 45 3.60 0.36 -7.12
C ARG A 45 4.86 0.75 -7.89
N GLN A 46 4.72 0.85 -9.22
CA GLN A 46 5.78 1.40 -10.05
C GLN A 46 6.04 2.88 -9.75
N THR A 47 5.03 3.60 -9.26
CA THR A 47 5.13 5.02 -8.98
C THR A 47 5.14 5.33 -7.49
N SER A 48 6.01 6.26 -7.08
CA SER A 48 6.03 6.78 -5.71
C SER A 48 4.93 7.84 -5.50
N ARG A 49 4.58 8.14 -4.24
CA ARG A 49 3.56 9.16 -3.92
C ARG A 49 3.92 10.56 -4.45
N ARG A 50 5.21 10.86 -4.60
CA ARG A 50 5.67 12.15 -5.16
C ARG A 50 5.35 12.24 -6.65
N GLU A 51 5.54 11.14 -7.36
CA GLU A 51 5.31 11.03 -8.81
C GLU A 51 3.81 11.04 -9.11
N ASP A 52 3.01 10.33 -8.31
CA ASP A 52 1.55 10.38 -8.40
C ASP A 52 1.04 11.82 -8.25
N ARG A 53 1.55 12.59 -7.28
CA ARG A 53 1.22 14.01 -7.11
C ARG A 53 1.68 14.87 -8.29
N HIS A 54 2.83 14.56 -8.88
CA HIS A 54 3.33 15.26 -10.05
C HIS A 54 2.46 15.01 -11.29
N ILE A 55 2.06 13.75 -11.53
CA ILE A 55 1.12 13.37 -12.59
C ILE A 55 -0.20 14.13 -12.44
N VAL A 56 -0.80 14.13 -11.24
CA VAL A 56 -2.05 14.83 -10.96
C VAL A 56 -1.89 16.34 -11.11
N ARG A 57 -0.77 16.92 -10.68
CA ARG A 57 -0.50 18.35 -10.84
C ARG A 57 -0.41 18.74 -12.32
N ASN A 58 0.36 18.02 -13.14
CA ASN A 58 0.48 18.33 -14.56
C ASN A 58 -0.87 18.23 -15.29
N ALA A 59 -1.65 17.18 -15.00
CA ALA A 59 -2.99 17.03 -15.57
C ALA A 59 -3.94 18.17 -15.16
N ARG A 60 -3.79 18.73 -13.95
CA ARG A 60 -4.57 19.89 -13.51
C ARG A 60 -4.13 21.21 -14.17
N VAL A 61 -2.83 21.40 -14.38
CA VAL A 61 -2.30 22.59 -15.06
C VAL A 61 -2.69 22.58 -16.54
N GLN A 62 -2.76 21.39 -17.16
CA GLN A 62 -3.14 21.24 -18.57
C GLN A 62 -4.26 20.20 -18.73
N PRO A 63 -5.53 20.55 -18.46
CA PRO A 63 -6.66 19.61 -18.45
C PRO A 63 -6.92 18.93 -19.81
N ILE A 64 -6.58 19.60 -20.90
CA ILE A 64 -6.74 19.10 -22.27
C ILE A 64 -5.50 18.37 -22.81
N ALA A 65 -4.43 18.25 -22.00
CA ALA A 65 -3.21 17.56 -22.42
C ALA A 65 -3.50 16.07 -22.65
N SER A 66 -2.96 15.54 -23.76
CA SER A 66 -3.03 14.12 -24.03
C SER A 66 -2.21 13.33 -23.00
N LEU A 67 -2.55 12.04 -22.83
CA LEU A 67 -1.76 11.15 -21.97
C LEU A 67 -0.28 11.12 -22.38
N ALA A 68 0.02 11.19 -23.69
CA ALA A 68 1.38 11.23 -24.20
C ALA A 68 2.12 12.52 -23.78
N ALA A 69 1.44 13.66 -23.80
CA ALA A 69 2.01 14.93 -23.34
C ALA A 69 2.32 14.88 -21.84
N ILE A 70 1.40 14.34 -21.03
CA ILE A 70 1.62 14.14 -19.59
C ILE A 70 2.78 13.16 -19.37
N GLN A 71 2.86 12.07 -20.14
CA GLN A 71 3.98 11.12 -20.07
C GLN A 71 5.32 11.79 -20.34
N ALA A 72 5.44 12.64 -21.37
CA ALA A 72 6.68 13.34 -21.70
C ALA A 72 7.12 14.28 -20.56
N GLN A 73 6.19 15.04 -19.99
CA GLN A 73 6.46 15.96 -18.87
C GLN A 73 6.91 15.21 -17.61
N VAL A 74 6.24 14.09 -17.32
CA VAL A 74 6.52 13.21 -16.19
C VAL A 74 7.88 12.52 -16.38
N ALA A 75 8.16 11.98 -17.57
CA ALA A 75 9.42 11.31 -17.87
C ALA A 75 10.63 12.24 -17.72
N SER A 76 10.53 13.49 -18.20
CA SER A 76 11.59 14.50 -18.03
C SER A 76 11.87 14.80 -16.55
N SER A 77 10.85 14.76 -15.69
CA SER A 77 10.99 15.10 -14.27
C SER A 77 11.39 13.91 -13.39
N LEU A 78 11.06 12.69 -13.80
CA LEU A 78 11.17 11.48 -12.98
C LEU A 78 12.31 10.55 -13.39
N GLY A 79 12.89 10.76 -14.59
CA GLY A 79 13.93 9.88 -15.12
C GLY A 79 13.45 8.45 -15.41
N ALA A 80 12.14 8.19 -15.34
CA ALA A 80 11.54 6.89 -15.51
C ALA A 80 10.30 6.99 -16.40
N HIS A 81 10.14 6.02 -17.29
CA HIS A 81 8.99 5.95 -18.19
C HIS A 81 7.76 5.38 -17.47
N VAL A 82 6.73 6.20 -17.29
CA VAL A 82 5.43 5.77 -16.74
C VAL A 82 4.49 5.41 -17.88
N SER A 83 3.83 4.24 -17.82
CA SER A 83 2.87 3.83 -18.85
C SER A 83 1.57 4.65 -18.81
N SER A 84 0.91 4.81 -19.96
CA SER A 84 -0.35 5.55 -20.07
C SER A 84 -1.46 4.93 -19.20
N GLY A 85 -1.44 3.60 -19.05
CA GLY A 85 -2.33 2.89 -18.13
C GLY A 85 -2.09 3.22 -16.67
N THR A 86 -0.83 3.44 -16.26
CA THR A 86 -0.52 3.90 -14.91
C THR A 86 -1.01 5.33 -14.69
N ILE A 87 -0.80 6.24 -15.64
CA ILE A 87 -1.31 7.62 -15.54
C ILE A 87 -2.83 7.63 -15.44
N ARG A 88 -3.54 6.88 -16.29
CA ARG A 88 -5.00 6.77 -16.22
C ARG A 88 -5.49 6.33 -14.85
N ARG A 89 -4.85 5.32 -14.25
CA ARG A 89 -5.15 4.87 -12.88
C ARG A 89 -4.84 5.89 -11.78
N ARG A 90 -4.06 6.93 -12.06
CA ARG A 90 -3.79 8.03 -11.12
C ARG A 90 -4.70 9.24 -11.32
N LEU A 91 -5.35 9.32 -12.48
CA LEU A 91 -6.30 10.38 -12.82
C LEU A 91 -7.77 9.96 -12.60
N ALA A 92 -8.06 8.66 -12.58
CA ALA A 92 -9.35 8.10 -12.13
C ALA A 92 -9.50 8.27 -10.61
#